data_AF-A0A929H492-F1
#
_entry.id   AF-A0A929H492-F1
#
_cell.length_a   1.000
_cell.length_b   1.000
_cell.length_c   1.000
_cell.angle_alpha   90.00
_cell.angle_beta   90.00
_cell.angle_gamma   90.00
#
_symmetry.space_group_name_H-M   'P 1'
#
loop_
_entity.id
_entity.type
_entity.pdbx_description
1 polymer ?
#
loop_
_entity_poly.entity_id
_entity_poly.type
_entity_poly.pdbx_seq_one_letter_code
_entity_poly.pdbx_strand_id
1 'polypeptide(L)'
;MKLQGAVILIGSLYWEDPDNCIQLKDPKILASKRKNWRDEKLDMNNRDLISLPIRYGRKSTSRYCTYTMTFSNSVEKNGHGYVVPYFEKINVKDNFNQLYYQAIELAKVEGICKSGENTLVKKWGSVGLMLSKRFIENLQDRPSDLLEF
;
A
#
# COMPACT_ATOMS: atom_id res chain seq x y z
N MET A 1 -6.26 -19.39 -10.45
CA MET A 1 -4.98 -19.20 -9.73
C MET A 1 -5.28 -18.22 -8.62
N LYS A 2 -4.95 -18.56 -7.38
CA LYS A 2 -5.16 -17.64 -6.24
C LYS A 2 -3.85 -16.93 -5.93
N LEU A 3 -3.86 -15.61 -5.95
CA LEU A 3 -2.72 -14.77 -5.62
C LEU A 3 -2.92 -14.15 -4.23
N GLN A 4 -1.83 -14.09 -3.48
CA GLN A 4 -1.80 -13.38 -2.20
C GLN A 4 -1.36 -11.94 -2.47
N GLY A 5 -2.26 -10.99 -2.27
CA GLY A 5 -1.90 -9.56 -2.22
C GLY A 5 -1.26 -9.22 -0.87
N ALA A 6 -0.39 -8.22 -0.86
CA ALA A 6 0.17 -7.64 0.36
C ALA A 6 0.44 -6.14 0.17
N VAL A 7 0.46 -5.40 1.28
CA VAL A 7 0.77 -3.97 1.30
C VAL A 7 2.03 -3.72 2.10
N ILE A 8 2.86 -2.80 1.61
CA ILE A 8 3.95 -2.22 2.39
C ILE A 8 3.39 -1.10 3.27
N LEU A 9 3.34 -1.33 4.58
CA LEU A 9 2.92 -0.33 5.57
C LEU A 9 4.14 0.42 6.11
N ILE A 10 4.13 1.74 5.94
CA ILE A 10 5.15 2.66 6.45
C ILE A 10 4.49 3.92 7.03
N GLY A 11 5.15 4.55 7.99
CA GLY A 11 4.67 5.80 8.58
C GLY A 11 3.23 5.69 9.11
N SER A 12 2.43 6.74 8.90
CA SER A 12 1.06 6.80 9.41
C SER A 12 0.14 5.70 8.89
N LEU A 13 0.43 5.10 7.74
CA LEU A 13 -0.38 3.99 7.24
C LEU A 13 -0.29 2.77 8.19
N TYR A 14 0.83 2.60 8.88
CA TYR A 14 1.03 1.50 9.83
C TYR A 14 0.43 1.80 11.22
N TRP A 15 0.79 2.93 11.82
CA TRP A 15 0.51 3.19 13.25
C TRP A 15 -0.62 4.18 13.53
N GLU A 16 -1.03 5.00 12.55
CA GLU A 16 -1.97 6.08 12.86
C GLU A 16 -3.38 5.55 13.09
N ASP A 17 -3.99 5.98 14.20
CA ASP A 17 -5.34 5.69 14.66
C ASP A 17 -5.99 6.95 15.27
N PRO A 18 -7.28 6.93 15.62
CA PRO A 18 -7.97 8.11 16.14
C PRO A 18 -7.39 8.67 17.45
N ASP A 19 -6.68 7.85 18.23
CA ASP A 19 -6.13 8.19 19.54
C ASP A 19 -4.75 8.86 19.42
N ASN A 20 -3.98 8.50 18.39
CA ASN A 20 -2.63 9.01 18.15
C ASN A 20 -2.49 9.90 16.90
N CYS A 21 -3.59 10.19 16.19
CA CYS A 21 -3.54 10.97 14.96
C CYS A 21 -3.00 12.39 15.18
N ILE A 22 -2.25 12.87 14.19
CA ILE A 22 -1.65 14.21 14.23
C ILE A 22 -2.78 15.22 14.07
N GLN A 23 -3.05 16.03 15.11
CA GLN A 23 -4.21 16.93 15.20
C GLN A 23 -4.16 18.17 14.28
N LEU A 24 -3.96 18.00 12.98
CA LEU A 24 -4.04 19.07 11.99
C LEU A 24 -4.83 18.58 10.77
N LYS A 25 -6.01 19.18 10.55
CA LYS A 25 -6.91 19.07 9.38
C LYS A 25 -7.44 17.66 9.08
N ASP A 26 -8.70 17.43 9.46
CA ASP A 26 -9.46 16.16 9.32
C ASP A 26 -8.74 14.85 9.74
N PRO A 27 -7.88 14.84 10.78
CA PRO A 27 -6.96 13.72 11.01
C PRO A 27 -7.66 12.50 11.59
N LYS A 28 -8.67 12.70 12.46
CA LYS A 28 -9.41 11.60 13.10
C LYS A 28 -10.17 10.75 12.08
N ILE A 29 -10.80 11.38 11.08
CA ILE A 29 -11.56 10.65 10.06
C ILE A 29 -10.62 9.78 9.22
N LEU A 30 -9.48 10.33 8.78
CA LEU A 30 -8.51 9.58 7.98
C LEU A 30 -7.85 8.48 8.82
N ALA A 31 -7.54 8.76 10.08
CA ALA A 31 -6.97 7.77 11.00
C ALA A 31 -7.94 6.63 11.32
N SER A 32 -9.23 6.92 11.53
CA SER A 32 -10.28 5.90 11.63
C SER A 32 -10.34 5.03 10.37
N LYS A 33 -10.31 5.64 9.17
CA LYS A 33 -10.33 4.89 7.91
C LYS A 33 -9.12 3.97 7.78
N ARG A 34 -7.93 4.45 8.14
CA ARG A 34 -6.70 3.65 8.12
C ARG A 34 -6.78 2.48 9.10
N LYS A 35 -7.20 2.74 10.35
CA LYS A 35 -7.36 1.70 11.37
C LYS A 35 -8.37 0.64 10.93
N ASN A 36 -9.59 1.04 10.56
CA ASN A 36 -10.63 0.10 10.16
C ASN A 36 -10.20 -0.73 8.95
N TRP A 37 -9.59 -0.10 7.94
CA TRP A 37 -9.06 -0.83 6.79
C TRP A 37 -7.98 -1.84 7.16
N ARG A 38 -7.02 -1.50 8.04
CA ARG A 38 -6.03 -2.46 8.52
C ARG A 38 -6.71 -3.64 9.23
N ASP A 39 -7.64 -3.36 10.13
CA ASP A 39 -8.31 -4.36 10.95
C ASP A 39 -9.21 -5.29 10.12
N GLU A 40 -9.87 -4.77 9.09
CA GLU A 40 -10.82 -5.51 8.26
C GLU A 40 -10.16 -6.23 7.08
N LYS A 41 -9.08 -5.67 6.52
CA LYS A 41 -8.53 -6.13 5.24
C LYS A 41 -7.19 -6.84 5.37
N LEU A 42 -6.40 -6.54 6.40
CA LEU A 42 -5.03 -7.00 6.52
C LEU A 42 -4.82 -7.95 7.69
N ASP A 43 -4.08 -9.02 7.44
CA ASP A 43 -3.66 -9.96 8.48
C ASP A 43 -2.43 -9.42 9.21
N MET A 44 -2.67 -8.50 10.15
CA MET A 44 -1.63 -7.84 10.93
C MET A 44 -0.81 -8.79 11.80
N ASN A 45 -1.30 -10.01 12.07
CA ASN A 45 -0.56 -11.04 12.81
C ASN A 45 0.51 -11.71 11.95
N ASN A 46 0.32 -11.75 10.63
CA ASN A 46 1.25 -12.32 9.67
C ASN A 46 2.06 -11.24 8.94
N ARG A 47 2.53 -10.23 9.67
CA ARG A 47 3.35 -9.15 9.12
C ARG A 47 4.85 -9.48 9.16
N ASP A 48 5.53 -9.17 8.07
CA ASP A 48 6.99 -9.31 7.98
C ASP A 48 7.67 -7.94 8.03
N LEU A 49 8.63 -7.78 8.94
CA LEU A 49 9.47 -6.58 8.96
C LEU A 49 10.46 -6.65 7.79
N ILE A 50 10.47 -5.60 6.96
CA ILE A 50 11.36 -5.51 5.80
C ILE A 50 12.21 -4.24 5.84
N SER A 51 13.42 -4.37 5.29
CA SER A 51 14.32 -3.26 5.04
C SER A 51 13.91 -2.54 3.74
N LEU A 52 13.73 -1.23 3.81
CA LEU A 52 13.27 -0.40 2.69
C LEU A 52 14.21 0.78 2.45
N PRO A 53 14.47 1.17 1.18
CA PRO A 53 15.35 2.28 0.86
C PRO A 53 14.64 3.64 1.04
N ILE A 54 14.18 3.93 2.27
CA ILE A 54 13.38 5.11 2.61
C ILE A 54 14.29 6.33 2.75
N ARG A 55 14.00 7.35 1.95
CA ARG A 55 14.56 8.70 2.09
C ARG A 55 13.51 9.64 2.68
N TYR A 56 13.88 10.34 3.75
CA TYR A 56 13.10 11.44 4.29
C TYR A 56 13.44 12.73 3.53
N GLY A 57 12.42 13.40 3.03
CA GLY A 57 12.54 14.60 2.20
C GLY A 57 12.16 15.87 2.96
N ARG A 58 11.26 16.65 2.37
CA ARG A 58 10.81 17.93 2.94
C ARG A 58 9.93 17.71 4.17
N LYS A 59 10.04 18.61 5.14
CA LYS A 59 9.07 18.69 6.23
C LYS A 59 7.69 18.99 5.66
N SER A 60 6.70 18.20 6.05
CA SER A 60 5.30 18.41 5.66
C SER A 60 4.78 19.70 6.30
N THR A 61 4.17 20.56 5.48
CA THR A 61 3.53 21.80 5.96
C THR A 61 2.13 21.55 6.51
N SER A 62 1.48 20.46 6.07
CA SER A 62 0.12 20.10 6.47
C SER A 62 0.05 19.17 7.69
N ARG A 63 1.18 18.56 8.09
CA ARG A 63 1.25 17.63 9.21
C ARG A 63 2.41 17.98 10.13
N TYR A 64 2.11 18.21 11.41
CA TYR A 64 3.08 18.62 12.42
C TYR A 64 4.21 17.61 12.53
N CYS A 65 5.46 18.09 12.40
CA CYS A 65 6.67 17.31 12.60
C CYS A 65 6.77 15.99 11.80
N THR A 66 6.17 15.95 10.60
CA THR A 66 6.35 14.82 9.66
C THR A 66 7.16 15.25 8.45
N TYR A 67 7.77 14.27 7.78
CA TYR A 67 8.56 14.47 6.56
C TYR A 67 7.96 13.64 5.43
N THR A 68 8.07 14.11 4.19
CA THR A 68 7.74 13.29 3.02
C THR A 68 8.68 12.10 2.96
N MET A 69 8.16 10.92 2.61
CA MET A 69 8.94 9.70 2.46
C MET A 69 8.93 9.25 1.00
N THR A 70 10.10 8.92 0.44
CA THR A 70 10.22 8.36 -0.91
C THR A 70 11.17 7.16 -0.89
N PHE A 71 11.04 6.25 -1.86
CA PHE A 71 12.04 5.21 -2.07
C PHE A 71 13.19 5.76 -2.93
N SER A 72 14.43 5.50 -2.53
CA SER A 72 15.63 5.96 -3.24
C SER A 72 16.80 5.01 -3.06
N ASN A 73 17.38 4.54 -4.17
CA ASN A 73 18.56 3.67 -4.15
C ASN A 73 19.85 4.36 -3.65
N SER A 74 19.80 5.66 -3.40
CA SER A 74 20.92 6.46 -2.93
C SER A 74 20.84 6.76 -1.43
N VAL A 75 20.22 5.86 -0.64
CA VAL A 75 20.23 5.96 0.82
C VAL A 75 21.44 5.23 1.38
N GLU A 76 22.10 5.82 2.37
CA GLU A 76 23.23 5.19 3.08
C GLU A 76 22.77 4.09 4.04
N LYS A 77 21.57 4.27 4.60
CA LYS A 77 20.93 3.33 5.53
C LYS A 77 19.48 3.12 5.12
N ASN A 78 19.06 1.87 5.15
CA ASN A 78 17.67 1.53 4.93
C ASN A 78 16.83 1.85 6.17
N GLY A 79 15.61 2.33 5.91
CA GLY A 79 14.55 2.35 6.89
C GLY A 79 13.85 0.99 6.97
N HIS A 80 12.76 0.95 7.73
CA HIS A 80 11.97 -0.27 7.90
C HIS A 80 10.50 -0.02 7.61
N GLY A 81 9.83 -1.06 7.15
CA GLY A 81 8.37 -1.12 7.00
C GLY A 81 7.89 -2.53 7.23
N TYR A 82 6.58 -2.73 7.17
CA TYR A 82 5.99 -4.06 7.24
C TYR A 82 5.37 -4.44 5.90
N VAL A 83 5.59 -5.67 5.44
CA VAL A 83 4.74 -6.28 4.43
C VAL A 83 3.63 -7.01 5.15
N VAL A 84 2.38 -6.67 4.84
CA VAL A 84 1.21 -7.28 5.49
C VAL A 84 0.30 -7.85 4.42
N PRO A 85 -0.01 -9.17 4.47
CA PRO A 85 -0.90 -9.79 3.51
C PRO A 85 -2.35 -9.35 3.74
N TYR A 86 -3.14 -9.29 2.66
CA TYR A 86 -4.59 -9.20 2.76
C TYR A 86 -5.17 -10.52 3.28
N PHE A 87 -6.26 -10.47 4.04
CA PHE A 87 -7.01 -11.68 4.40
C PHE A 87 -7.55 -12.39 3.16
N GLU A 88 -8.08 -11.62 2.20
CA GLU A 88 -8.66 -12.16 0.97
C GLU A 88 -7.61 -12.37 -0.11
N LYS A 89 -7.58 -13.59 -0.66
CA LYS A 89 -6.76 -13.93 -1.84
C LYS A 89 -7.50 -13.55 -3.12
N ILE A 90 -6.76 -13.00 -4.07
CA ILE A 90 -7.26 -12.65 -5.39
C ILE A 90 -7.44 -13.91 -6.23
N ASN A 91 -8.65 -14.18 -6.70
CA ASN A 91 -8.88 -15.22 -7.70
C ASN A 91 -8.87 -14.64 -9.10
N VAL A 92 -7.70 -14.72 -9.75
CA VAL A 92 -7.47 -14.17 -11.08
C VAL A 92 -8.36 -14.79 -12.16
N LYS A 93 -8.79 -16.06 -11.98
CA LYS A 93 -9.66 -16.73 -12.96
C LYS A 93 -11.09 -16.21 -12.94
N ASP A 94 -11.58 -15.84 -11.75
CA ASP A 94 -12.98 -15.49 -11.56
C ASP A 94 -13.17 -13.98 -11.67
N ASN A 95 -12.25 -13.18 -11.12
CA ASN A 95 -12.36 -11.73 -11.12
C ASN A 95 -11.01 -11.03 -10.87
N PHE A 96 -10.33 -10.64 -11.95
CA PHE A 96 -9.10 -9.84 -11.85
C PHE A 96 -9.31 -8.45 -11.23
N ASN A 97 -10.54 -7.91 -11.28
CA ASN A 97 -10.83 -6.60 -10.69
C ASN A 97 -10.67 -6.57 -9.17
N GLN A 98 -10.57 -7.72 -8.50
CA GLN A 98 -10.21 -7.80 -7.09
C GLN A 98 -8.87 -7.09 -6.78
N LEU A 99 -7.87 -7.21 -7.68
CA LEU A 99 -6.60 -6.48 -7.53
C LEU A 99 -6.83 -4.96 -7.61
N TYR A 100 -7.64 -4.53 -8.57
CA TYR A 100 -7.98 -3.13 -8.74
C TYR A 100 -8.73 -2.58 -7.52
N TYR A 101 -9.67 -3.34 -6.96
CA TYR A 101 -10.39 -2.95 -5.75
C TYR A 101 -9.45 -2.81 -4.54
N GLN A 102 -8.52 -3.74 -4.34
CA GLN A 102 -7.50 -3.62 -3.29
C GLN A 102 -6.64 -2.34 -3.47
N ALA A 103 -6.24 -2.02 -4.70
CA ALA A 103 -5.49 -0.80 -5.00
C ALA A 103 -6.31 0.48 -4.74
N ILE A 104 -7.60 0.48 -5.07
CA ILE A 104 -8.50 1.62 -4.83
C ILE A 104 -8.78 1.79 -3.34
N GLU A 105 -8.96 0.71 -2.58
CA GLU A 105 -9.10 0.77 -1.12
C GLU A 105 -7.85 1.39 -0.48
N LEU A 106 -6.66 0.96 -0.91
CA LEU A 106 -5.39 1.55 -0.46
C LEU A 106 -5.29 3.05 -0.81
N ALA A 107 -5.65 3.42 -2.05
CA ALA A 107 -5.66 4.83 -2.47
C ALA A 107 -6.61 5.68 -1.62
N LYS A 108 -7.76 5.14 -1.20
CA LYS A 108 -8.74 5.83 -0.35
C LYS A 108 -8.20 6.08 1.06
N VAL A 109 -7.56 5.09 1.68
CA VAL A 109 -7.02 5.24 3.04
C VAL A 109 -5.74 6.07 3.10
N GLU A 110 -5.04 6.21 1.98
CA GLU A 110 -3.96 7.19 1.86
C GLU A 110 -4.45 8.61 1.52
N GLY A 111 -5.73 8.77 1.19
CA GLY A 111 -6.29 10.06 0.78
C GLY A 111 -5.88 10.48 -0.64
N ILE A 112 -5.32 9.56 -1.43
CA ILE A 112 -5.09 9.72 -2.87
C ILE A 112 -6.44 9.78 -3.58
N CYS A 113 -7.38 8.93 -3.16
CA CYS A 113 -8.70 8.79 -3.76
C CYS A 113 -9.79 9.29 -2.81
N LYS A 114 -10.69 10.16 -3.29
CA LYS A 114 -11.87 10.60 -2.52
C LYS A 114 -13.07 9.67 -2.74
N SER A 115 -14.12 9.87 -1.93
CA SER A 115 -15.40 9.17 -2.14
C SER A 115 -15.97 9.49 -3.52
N GLY A 116 -16.36 8.46 -4.28
CA GLY A 116 -16.84 8.60 -5.66
C GLY A 116 -15.75 8.73 -6.73
N GLU A 117 -14.48 8.88 -6.34
CA GLU A 117 -13.36 8.81 -7.27
C GLU A 117 -12.83 7.36 -7.35
N ASN A 118 -12.20 7.02 -8.47
CA ASN A 118 -11.45 5.78 -8.68
C ASN A 118 -10.03 6.07 -9.20
N THR A 119 -9.30 6.93 -8.49
CA THR A 119 -7.99 7.44 -8.91
C THR A 119 -6.86 6.81 -8.08
N LEU A 120 -5.83 6.30 -8.76
CA LEU A 120 -4.64 5.73 -8.13
C LEU A 120 -3.44 6.70 -8.11
N VAL A 121 -3.59 7.92 -8.64
CA VAL A 121 -2.50 8.90 -8.79
C VAL A 121 -2.98 10.32 -8.46
N LYS A 122 -2.21 11.06 -7.67
CA LYS A 122 -2.35 12.51 -7.47
C LYS A 122 -0.97 13.17 -7.65
N LYS A 123 -0.95 14.51 -7.66
CA LYS A 123 0.29 15.29 -7.76
C LYS A 123 1.34 14.95 -6.71
N TRP A 124 0.94 14.39 -5.56
CA TRP A 124 1.81 14.13 -4.42
C TRP A 124 2.08 12.64 -4.16
N GLY A 125 1.43 11.71 -4.87
CA GLY A 125 1.58 10.28 -4.61
C GLY A 125 0.79 9.39 -5.57
N SER A 126 1.14 8.11 -5.59
CA SER A 126 0.48 7.08 -6.39
C SER A 126 0.45 5.73 -5.67
N VAL A 127 -0.43 4.84 -6.11
CA VAL A 127 -0.39 3.42 -5.74
C VAL A 127 0.43 2.68 -6.80
N GLY A 128 1.45 1.95 -6.36
CA GLY A 128 2.30 1.11 -7.21
C GLY A 128 2.03 -0.37 -6.98
N LEU A 129 2.25 -1.18 -8.02
CA LEU A 129 2.20 -2.63 -7.95
C LEU A 129 3.61 -3.19 -8.12
N MET A 130 3.98 -4.13 -7.26
CA MET A 130 5.21 -4.91 -7.40
C MET A 130 4.84 -6.39 -7.49
N LEU A 131 5.29 -7.05 -8.54
CA LEU A 131 5.12 -8.48 -8.73
C LEU A 131 6.31 -9.23 -8.11
N SER A 132 6.04 -10.33 -7.41
CA SER A 132 7.12 -11.14 -6.85
C SER A 132 7.95 -11.78 -7.97
N LYS A 133 9.26 -11.90 -7.76
CA LYS A 133 10.17 -12.53 -8.73
C LYS A 133 9.68 -13.93 -9.13
N ARG A 134 9.27 -14.72 -8.13
CA ARG A 134 8.68 -16.04 -8.32
C ARG A 134 7.44 -16.02 -9.22
N PHE A 135 6.59 -15.00 -9.11
CA PHE A 135 5.43 -14.85 -9.98
C PHE A 135 5.85 -14.61 -11.44
N ILE A 136 6.85 -13.74 -11.65
CA ILE A 136 7.39 -13.42 -12.98
C ILE A 136 8.05 -14.64 -13.62
N GLU A 137 8.88 -15.37 -12.87
CA GLU A 137 9.55 -16.59 -13.34
C GLU A 137 8.52 -17.64 -13.81
N ASN A 138 7.45 -17.86 -13.04
CA ASN A 138 6.36 -18.77 -13.40
C ASN A 138 5.52 -18.33 -14.62
N LEU A 139 5.67 -17.09 -15.11
CA LEU A 139 5.06 -16.65 -16.37
C LEU A 139 5.94 -16.97 -17.57
N GLN A 140 7.26 -16.95 -17.41
CA GLN A 140 8.22 -17.22 -18.48
C GLN A 140 8.25 -18.71 -18.88
N ASP A 141 7.93 -19.60 -17.94
CA ASP A 141 7.82 -21.04 -18.18
C ASP A 141 6.51 -21.47 -18.87
N ARG A 142 5.64 -20.52 -19.26
CA ARG A 142 4.40 -20.83 -19.97
C ARG A 142 4.57 -20.66 -21.49
N PRO A 143 4.00 -21.57 -22.31
CA PRO A 143 3.99 -21.40 -23.76
C PRO A 143 3.41 -20.03 -24.14
N SER A 144 4.04 -19.38 -25.11
CA SER A 144 3.71 -18.05 -25.64
C SER A 144 2.24 -17.88 -26.06
N ASP A 145 1.58 -18.99 -26.39
CA ASP A 145 0.24 -19.01 -26.99
C ASP A 145 -0.89 -18.80 -25.97
N LEU A 146 -0.56 -18.65 -24.68
CA LEU A 146 -1.50 -18.34 -23.59
C LEU A 146 -1.47 -16.86 -23.16
N LEU A 147 -0.72 -16.01 -23.88
CA LEU A 147 -0.53 -14.58 -23.57
C LEU A 147 -1.30 -13.62 -24.48
N GLU A 148 -2.21 -14.11 -25.31
CA GLU A 148 -3.18 -13.27 -26.02
C GLU A 148 -4.40 -13.03 -25.11
N PHE A 149 -4.53 -11.80 -24.62
CA PHE A 149 -5.77 -11.25 -24.07
C PHE A 149 -6.47 -10.41 -25.12
#